data_AF-A0A5Q3EIC7-F1
#
_entry.id   AF-A0A5Q3EIC7-F1
#
_cell.length_a   1.000
_cell.length_b   1.000
_cell.length_c   1.000
_cell.angle_alpha   90.00
_cell.angle_beta   90.00
_cell.angle_gamma   90.00
#
_symmetry.space_group_name_H-M   'P 1'
#
loop_
_entity.id
_entity.type
_entity.pdbx_description
1 polymer ?
#
loop_
_entity_poly.entity_id
_entity_poly.type
_entity_poly.pdbx_seq_one_letter_code
_entity_poly.pdbx_strand_id
1 'polypeptide(L)'
;MTTRKLPNIIITGTPGVGKTTHCEALAERTGLRHLSVNQVVKDKECHEGWSDEFHSFIVDEDKLLDAIEGDVKAGGCIIDWHACDLFPKSWIDLVVVLRVDSSTHYDRLITRNYPESKLQENIDSEIMEVLLQEAHEAFDEEIVIELTSNTSDEMDTNVDHYRIIRGLYDVKMAAHKVNFITGNANKLREVKAILEPEIEVLSKSIDLEEVQGTLEEVTESKCRRAADLVKGPVLVEDTALCYNALSGLPGAYIKWFMTSIGHQGLNNLLAAYTDKSAEAVCTFGYCAGPGEKVILFQGRCPGKIVPPRGPPDFGWDAVFEYEGQTFAEMDKAEKNKISHRGRALAKLQAWFKDQQ
;
A
#
# COMPACT_ATOMS: atom_id res chain seq x y z
N MET A 1 -0.94 2.80 -8.02
CA MET A 1 -1.21 1.65 -7.13
C MET A 1 -2.68 1.32 -7.20
N THR A 2 -3.01 0.06 -7.45
CA THR A 2 -4.39 -0.42 -7.66
C THR A 2 -5.16 -0.44 -6.35
N THR A 3 -6.40 0.08 -6.34
CA THR A 3 -7.29 0.10 -5.16
C THR A 3 -7.90 -1.28 -4.82
N ARG A 4 -7.37 -2.36 -5.41
CA ARG A 4 -7.93 -3.71 -5.35
C ARG A 4 -7.51 -4.42 -4.06
N LYS A 5 -8.46 -5.10 -3.42
CA LYS A 5 -8.22 -5.84 -2.17
C LYS A 5 -7.67 -7.25 -2.39
N LEU A 6 -7.93 -7.83 -3.55
CA LEU A 6 -7.50 -9.19 -3.92
C LEU A 6 -6.74 -9.14 -5.23
N PRO A 7 -5.71 -9.98 -5.41
CA PRO A 7 -4.85 -9.95 -6.57
C PRO A 7 -5.56 -10.49 -7.81
N ASN A 8 -5.07 -10.08 -8.98
CA ASN A 8 -5.33 -10.72 -10.25
C ASN A 8 -4.08 -11.46 -10.72
N ILE A 9 -4.29 -12.71 -11.10
CA ILE A 9 -3.24 -13.64 -11.50
C ILE A 9 -3.53 -14.08 -12.93
N ILE A 10 -2.57 -13.95 -13.84
CA ILE A 10 -2.61 -14.63 -15.13
C ILE A 10 -1.96 -16.01 -14.97
N ILE A 11 -2.62 -17.05 -15.48
CA ILE A 11 -1.99 -18.35 -15.72
C ILE A 11 -1.90 -18.52 -17.24
N THR A 12 -0.66 -18.49 -17.75
CA THR A 12 -0.35 -18.60 -19.17
C THR A 12 0.60 -19.78 -19.46
N GLY A 13 0.85 -20.06 -20.73
CA GLY A 13 1.62 -21.21 -21.21
C GLY A 13 0.96 -21.88 -22.41
N THR A 14 1.67 -22.76 -23.10
CA THR A 14 1.19 -23.27 -24.39
C THR A 14 -0.07 -24.15 -24.22
N PRO A 15 -0.90 -24.34 -25.24
CA PRO A 15 -1.96 -25.34 -25.19
C PRO A 15 -1.42 -26.72 -24.75
N GLY A 16 -2.04 -27.32 -23.73
CA GLY A 16 -1.64 -28.66 -23.23
C GLY A 16 -0.80 -28.68 -21.94
N VAL A 17 -0.30 -27.53 -21.46
CA VAL A 17 0.53 -27.47 -20.24
C VAL A 17 -0.25 -27.64 -18.92
N GLY A 18 -1.58 -27.66 -18.96
CA GLY A 18 -2.43 -27.85 -17.77
C GLY A 18 -3.05 -26.60 -17.16
N LYS A 19 -3.05 -25.45 -17.87
CA LYS A 19 -3.59 -24.15 -17.40
C LYS A 19 -4.96 -24.25 -16.73
N THR A 20 -5.96 -24.79 -17.44
CA THR A 20 -7.34 -24.83 -16.94
C THR A 20 -7.46 -25.63 -15.64
N THR A 21 -6.84 -26.81 -15.58
CA THR A 21 -6.81 -27.62 -14.35
C THR A 21 -6.10 -26.90 -13.21
N HIS A 22 -4.99 -26.21 -13.50
CA HIS A 22 -4.28 -25.41 -12.51
C HIS A 22 -5.15 -24.23 -12.00
N CYS A 23 -5.86 -23.54 -12.89
CA CYS A 23 -6.75 -22.45 -12.55
C CYS A 23 -7.94 -22.90 -11.69
N GLU A 24 -8.56 -24.04 -12.03
CA GLU A 24 -9.66 -24.62 -11.27
C GLU A 24 -9.22 -25.00 -9.84
N ALA A 25 -8.08 -25.70 -9.73
CA ALA A 25 -7.51 -26.07 -8.44
C ALA A 25 -7.12 -24.83 -7.61
N LEU A 26 -6.53 -23.83 -8.24
CA LEU A 26 -6.17 -22.57 -7.59
C LEU A 26 -7.42 -21.80 -7.14
N ALA A 27 -8.47 -21.73 -7.96
CA ALA A 27 -9.74 -21.09 -7.60
C ALA A 27 -10.40 -21.77 -6.40
N GLU A 28 -10.45 -23.11 -6.38
CA GLU A 28 -11.02 -23.88 -5.27
C GLU A 28 -10.26 -23.63 -3.96
N ARG A 29 -8.92 -23.61 -4.00
CA ARG A 29 -8.10 -23.41 -2.79
C ARG A 29 -8.07 -21.97 -2.29
N THR A 30 -8.21 -20.98 -3.17
CA THR A 30 -8.02 -19.56 -2.83
C THR A 30 -9.31 -18.77 -2.71
N GLY A 31 -10.40 -19.25 -3.31
CA GLY A 31 -11.65 -18.50 -3.46
C GLY A 31 -11.58 -17.38 -4.48
N LEU A 32 -10.48 -17.26 -5.25
CA LEU A 32 -10.40 -16.36 -6.39
C LEU A 32 -11.31 -16.86 -7.52
N ARG A 33 -11.81 -15.94 -8.33
CA ARG A 33 -12.68 -16.29 -9.45
C ARG A 33 -11.87 -16.69 -10.67
N HIS A 34 -12.09 -17.92 -11.15
CA HIS A 34 -11.56 -18.36 -12.44
C HIS A 34 -12.30 -17.67 -13.59
N LEU A 35 -11.54 -16.95 -14.41
CA LEU A 35 -11.97 -16.25 -15.60
C LEU A 35 -11.33 -16.92 -16.83
N SER A 36 -12.05 -17.86 -17.45
CA SER A 36 -11.62 -18.48 -18.70
C SER A 36 -11.86 -17.54 -19.88
N VAL A 37 -10.78 -17.02 -20.47
CA VAL A 37 -10.90 -16.08 -21.60
C VAL A 37 -11.54 -16.75 -22.82
N ASN A 38 -11.29 -18.05 -23.04
CA ASN A 38 -11.96 -18.84 -24.07
C ASN A 38 -13.49 -18.83 -23.92
N GLN A 39 -13.97 -18.90 -22.67
CA GLN A 39 -15.40 -18.88 -22.38
C GLN A 39 -15.97 -17.48 -22.54
N VAL A 40 -15.25 -16.45 -22.08
CA VAL A 40 -15.63 -15.05 -22.25
C VAL A 40 -15.79 -14.69 -23.73
N VAL A 41 -14.81 -15.07 -24.56
CA VAL A 41 -14.83 -14.81 -26.00
C VAL A 41 -16.08 -15.40 -26.66
N LYS A 42 -16.48 -16.62 -26.26
CA LYS A 42 -17.68 -17.29 -26.78
C LYS A 42 -18.96 -16.64 -26.28
N ASP A 43 -19.07 -16.41 -24.98
CA ASP A 43 -20.32 -15.97 -24.34
C ASP A 43 -20.64 -14.51 -24.62
N LYS A 44 -19.60 -13.68 -24.79
CA LYS A 44 -19.73 -12.24 -25.05
C LYS A 44 -19.42 -11.86 -26.50
N GLU A 45 -19.24 -12.85 -27.37
CA GLU A 45 -18.98 -12.67 -28.80
C GLU A 45 -17.78 -11.73 -29.08
N CYS A 46 -16.72 -11.82 -28.28
CA CYS A 46 -15.49 -11.01 -28.41
C CYS A 46 -14.57 -11.57 -29.51
N HIS A 47 -15.10 -11.84 -30.70
CA HIS A 47 -14.35 -12.40 -31.82
C HIS A 47 -14.82 -11.83 -33.17
N GLU A 48 -13.93 -11.81 -34.16
CA GLU A 48 -14.23 -11.37 -35.52
C GLU A 48 -14.66 -12.53 -36.44
N GLY A 49 -14.57 -13.77 -35.95
CA GLY A 49 -14.97 -14.96 -36.69
C GLY A 49 -14.22 -16.22 -36.24
N TRP A 50 -14.50 -17.32 -36.92
CA TRP A 50 -13.81 -18.60 -36.71
C TRP A 50 -12.75 -18.80 -37.80
N SER A 51 -11.53 -19.17 -37.41
CA SER A 51 -10.49 -19.61 -38.33
C SER A 51 -10.52 -21.12 -38.47
N ASP A 52 -10.85 -21.61 -39.67
CA ASP A 52 -10.76 -23.04 -40.01
C ASP A 52 -9.31 -23.54 -40.06
N GLU A 53 -8.35 -22.65 -40.34
CA GLU A 53 -6.91 -22.97 -40.38
C GLU A 53 -6.35 -23.26 -38.99
N PHE A 54 -6.65 -22.39 -38.02
CA PHE A 54 -6.15 -22.52 -36.64
C PHE A 54 -7.11 -23.31 -35.73
N HIS A 55 -8.31 -23.63 -36.23
CA HIS A 55 -9.41 -24.23 -35.47
C HIS A 55 -9.67 -23.48 -34.16
N SER A 56 -9.79 -22.15 -34.24
CA SER A 56 -10.01 -21.25 -33.11
C SER A 56 -10.73 -19.97 -33.53
N PHE A 57 -11.31 -19.26 -32.57
CA PHE A 57 -11.84 -17.91 -32.81
C PHE A 57 -10.69 -16.92 -33.02
N ILE A 58 -10.88 -15.98 -33.94
CA ILE A 58 -10.04 -14.80 -34.10
C ILE A 58 -10.54 -13.79 -33.06
N VAL A 59 -9.79 -13.64 -31.97
CA VAL A 59 -10.20 -12.83 -30.82
C VAL A 59 -10.10 -11.35 -31.16
N ASP A 60 -11.15 -10.61 -30.82
CA ASP A 60 -11.16 -9.15 -30.85
C ASP A 60 -10.70 -8.67 -29.46
N GLU A 61 -9.43 -8.25 -29.39
CA GLU A 61 -8.77 -7.91 -28.12
C GLU A 61 -9.44 -6.72 -27.42
N ASP A 62 -9.85 -5.69 -28.17
CA ASP A 62 -10.51 -4.51 -27.62
C ASP A 62 -11.85 -4.90 -26.98
N LYS A 63 -12.69 -5.68 -27.70
CA LYS A 63 -13.95 -6.18 -27.13
C LYS A 63 -13.72 -7.08 -25.93
N LEU A 64 -12.68 -7.90 -25.95
CA LEU A 64 -12.35 -8.77 -24.83
C LEU A 64 -11.97 -7.95 -23.59
N LEU A 65 -11.10 -6.96 -23.74
CA LEU A 65 -10.67 -6.08 -22.65
C LEU A 65 -11.85 -5.32 -22.05
N ASP A 66 -12.70 -4.72 -22.88
CA ASP A 66 -13.93 -4.04 -22.44
C ASP A 66 -14.86 -5.00 -21.69
N ALA A 67 -14.99 -6.22 -22.18
CA ALA A 67 -15.87 -7.22 -21.60
C ALA A 67 -15.44 -7.69 -20.21
N ILE A 68 -14.14 -7.70 -19.91
CA ILE A 68 -13.60 -8.16 -18.62
C ILE A 68 -13.17 -7.03 -17.69
N GLU A 69 -13.13 -5.78 -18.16
CA GLU A 69 -12.57 -4.65 -17.41
C GLU A 69 -13.20 -4.52 -16.02
N GLY A 70 -14.53 -4.54 -15.92
CA GLY A 70 -15.22 -4.40 -14.64
C GLY A 70 -14.88 -5.52 -13.65
N ASP A 71 -14.75 -6.73 -14.18
CA ASP A 71 -14.41 -7.95 -13.44
C ASP A 71 -12.98 -7.91 -12.90
N VAL A 72 -12.03 -7.54 -13.77
CA VAL A 72 -10.60 -7.48 -13.46
C VAL A 72 -10.29 -6.27 -12.57
N LYS A 73 -10.95 -5.12 -12.77
CA LYS A 73 -10.79 -3.95 -11.90
C LYS A 73 -11.33 -4.16 -10.48
N ALA A 74 -12.30 -5.06 -10.27
CA ALA A 74 -12.75 -5.43 -8.93
C ALA A 74 -11.67 -6.20 -8.13
N GLY A 75 -10.75 -6.87 -8.82
CA GLY A 75 -9.72 -7.72 -8.23
C GLY A 75 -10.21 -9.14 -7.93
N GLY A 76 -9.29 -10.04 -7.59
CA GLY A 76 -9.61 -11.40 -7.18
C GLY A 76 -9.82 -12.39 -8.33
N CYS A 77 -9.22 -12.16 -9.49
CA CYS A 77 -9.40 -12.99 -10.69
C CYS A 77 -8.19 -13.90 -10.96
N ILE A 78 -8.44 -15.12 -11.45
CA ILE A 78 -7.47 -15.99 -12.10
C ILE A 78 -7.81 -16.00 -13.58
N ILE A 79 -6.97 -15.39 -14.40
CA ILE A 79 -7.17 -15.23 -15.85
C ILE A 79 -6.48 -16.41 -16.56
N ASP A 80 -7.27 -17.27 -17.19
CA ASP A 80 -6.81 -18.45 -17.95
C ASP A 80 -6.80 -18.14 -19.45
N TRP A 81 -5.60 -17.89 -19.99
CA TRP A 81 -5.37 -17.63 -21.41
C TRP A 81 -3.96 -18.06 -21.84
N HIS A 82 -3.67 -18.00 -23.14
CA HIS A 82 -2.35 -18.36 -23.68
C HIS A 82 -1.49 -17.15 -24.01
N ALA A 83 -2.08 -16.01 -24.39
CA ALA A 83 -1.36 -14.76 -24.56
C ALA A 83 -1.51 -13.90 -23.29
N CYS A 84 -0.48 -13.22 -22.83
CA CYS A 84 -0.58 -12.38 -21.63
C CYS A 84 -0.26 -10.91 -21.87
N ASP A 85 0.36 -10.61 -23.00
CA ASP A 85 0.81 -9.31 -23.46
C ASP A 85 -0.33 -8.31 -23.74
N LEU A 86 -1.51 -8.80 -24.11
CA LEU A 86 -2.69 -7.97 -24.33
C LEU A 86 -3.21 -7.27 -23.05
N PHE A 87 -2.92 -7.81 -21.86
CA PHE A 87 -3.48 -7.27 -20.61
C PHE A 87 -2.67 -6.08 -20.10
N PRO A 88 -3.31 -4.94 -19.76
CA PRO A 88 -2.60 -3.81 -19.18
C PRO A 88 -1.83 -4.19 -17.91
N LYS A 89 -0.55 -3.80 -17.79
CA LYS A 89 0.26 -4.00 -16.56
C LYS A 89 -0.47 -3.62 -15.27
N SER A 90 -1.24 -2.53 -15.32
CA SER A 90 -2.02 -2.05 -14.17
C SER A 90 -3.14 -3.01 -13.70
N TRP A 91 -3.47 -4.02 -14.47
CA TRP A 91 -4.51 -5.00 -14.16
C TRP A 91 -3.97 -6.28 -13.55
N ILE A 92 -2.66 -6.50 -13.57
CA ILE A 92 -2.08 -7.81 -13.27
C ILE A 92 -1.10 -7.67 -12.11
N ASP A 93 -1.27 -8.52 -11.10
CA ASP A 93 -0.41 -8.52 -9.92
C ASP A 93 0.60 -9.68 -9.97
N LEU A 94 0.32 -10.70 -10.78
CA LEU A 94 1.21 -11.83 -11.04
C LEU A 94 0.92 -12.49 -12.39
N VAL A 95 1.97 -12.95 -13.07
CA VAL A 95 1.91 -13.84 -14.22
C VAL A 95 2.62 -15.16 -13.87
N VAL A 96 1.90 -16.28 -14.02
CA VAL A 96 2.47 -17.62 -13.89
C VAL A 96 2.52 -18.24 -15.27
N VAL A 97 3.72 -18.60 -15.72
CA VAL A 97 3.96 -19.30 -16.98
C VAL A 97 4.16 -20.78 -16.67
N LEU A 98 3.18 -21.60 -17.07
CA LEU A 98 3.28 -23.05 -16.95
C LEU A 98 4.06 -23.63 -18.13
N ARG A 99 5.05 -24.45 -17.82
CA ARG A 99 5.94 -25.11 -18.77
C ARG A 99 5.87 -26.62 -18.63
N VAL A 100 6.18 -27.32 -19.71
CA VAL A 100 6.17 -28.79 -19.74
C VAL A 100 7.31 -29.30 -20.61
N ASP A 101 7.90 -30.43 -20.26
CA ASP A 101 8.91 -31.07 -21.09
C ASP A 101 8.28 -31.58 -22.41
N SER A 102 9.06 -31.61 -23.48
CA SER A 102 8.57 -31.92 -24.82
C SER A 102 7.93 -33.31 -24.94
N SER A 103 8.40 -34.30 -24.18
CA SER A 103 7.86 -35.66 -24.24
C SER A 103 6.47 -35.74 -23.61
N THR A 104 6.32 -35.18 -22.42
CA THR A 104 5.02 -35.06 -21.74
C THR A 104 4.06 -34.18 -22.53
N HIS A 105 4.55 -33.11 -23.16
CA HIS A 105 3.73 -32.24 -24.00
C HIS A 105 3.12 -32.98 -25.18
N TYR A 106 3.96 -33.72 -25.90
CA TYR A 106 3.58 -34.52 -27.06
C TYR A 106 2.47 -35.51 -26.71
N ASP A 107 2.64 -36.28 -25.63
CA ASP A 107 1.64 -37.27 -25.18
C ASP A 107 0.29 -36.62 -24.82
N ARG A 108 0.34 -35.44 -24.16
CA ARG A 108 -0.87 -34.68 -23.80
C ARG A 108 -1.59 -34.12 -25.02
N LEU A 109 -0.86 -33.64 -26.03
CA LEU A 109 -1.42 -33.10 -27.26
C LEU A 109 -2.02 -34.19 -28.16
N ILE A 110 -1.38 -35.36 -28.27
CA ILE A 110 -1.95 -36.52 -28.98
C ILE A 110 -3.31 -36.90 -28.41
N THR A 111 -3.41 -36.95 -27.08
CA THR A 111 -4.66 -37.31 -26.38
C THR A 111 -5.80 -36.34 -26.70
N ARG A 112 -5.49 -35.11 -27.13
CA ARG A 112 -6.48 -34.10 -27.56
C ARG A 112 -6.89 -34.22 -29.03
N ASN A 113 -6.36 -35.20 -29.77
CA ASN A 113 -6.66 -35.47 -31.17
C ASN A 113 -6.43 -34.24 -32.08
N TYR A 114 -5.35 -33.50 -31.83
CA TYR A 114 -4.96 -32.36 -32.67
C TYR A 114 -4.40 -32.85 -34.02
N PRO A 115 -4.62 -32.10 -35.11
CA PRO A 115 -3.90 -32.31 -36.36
C PRO A 115 -2.39 -32.22 -36.16
N GLU A 116 -1.62 -32.98 -36.95
CA GLU A 116 -0.15 -33.06 -36.84
C GLU A 116 0.52 -31.68 -36.92
N SER A 117 0.04 -30.81 -37.81
CA SER A 117 0.54 -29.43 -37.95
C SER A 117 0.39 -28.61 -36.66
N LYS A 118 -0.80 -28.65 -36.05
CA LYS A 118 -1.10 -27.94 -34.79
C LYS A 118 -0.33 -28.53 -33.62
N LEU A 119 -0.12 -29.84 -33.61
CA LEU A 119 0.67 -30.49 -32.60
C LEU A 119 2.14 -30.02 -32.67
N GLN A 120 2.72 -30.02 -33.87
CA GLN A 120 4.10 -29.56 -34.08
C GLN A 120 4.29 -28.09 -33.71
N GLU A 121 3.36 -27.22 -34.14
CA GLU A 121 3.38 -25.78 -33.82
C GLU A 121 3.42 -25.52 -32.31
N ASN A 122 2.57 -26.20 -31.53
CA ASN A 122 2.53 -26.03 -30.08
C ASN A 122 3.79 -26.54 -29.38
N ILE A 123 4.37 -27.64 -29.88
CA ILE A 123 5.64 -28.18 -29.35
C ILE A 123 6.79 -27.23 -29.66
N ASP A 124 6.86 -26.72 -30.90
CA ASP A 124 7.89 -25.76 -31.29
C ASP A 124 7.78 -24.47 -30.44
N SER A 125 6.55 -23.98 -30.22
CA SER A 125 6.28 -22.83 -29.35
C SER A 125 6.75 -23.06 -27.90
N GLU A 126 6.52 -24.26 -27.35
CA GLU A 126 6.96 -24.62 -25.99
C GLU A 126 8.48 -24.75 -25.89
N ILE A 127 9.13 -25.34 -26.90
CA ILE A 127 10.59 -25.49 -26.98
C ILE A 127 11.27 -24.12 -27.10
N MET A 128 10.69 -23.21 -27.89
CA MET A 128 11.21 -21.85 -28.09
C MET A 128 10.83 -20.89 -26.97
N GLU A 129 10.06 -21.36 -25.98
CA GLU A 129 9.65 -20.60 -24.79
C GLU A 129 8.88 -19.31 -25.11
N VAL A 130 8.12 -19.32 -26.22
CA VAL A 130 7.48 -18.11 -26.78
C VAL A 130 6.67 -17.37 -25.71
N LEU A 131 5.84 -18.09 -24.96
CA LEU A 131 4.97 -17.46 -23.95
C LEU A 131 5.69 -17.05 -22.67
N LEU A 132 6.87 -17.62 -22.40
CA LEU A 132 7.72 -17.15 -21.31
C LEU A 132 8.38 -15.82 -21.70
N GLN A 133 8.87 -15.72 -22.95
CA GLN A 133 9.44 -14.50 -23.49
C GLN A 133 8.39 -13.37 -23.56
N GLU A 134 7.19 -13.65 -24.09
CA GLU A 134 6.09 -12.68 -24.10
C GLU A 134 5.75 -12.17 -22.70
N ALA A 135 5.72 -13.04 -21.69
CA ALA A 135 5.47 -12.64 -20.31
C ALA A 135 6.55 -11.69 -19.77
N HIS A 136 7.82 -11.97 -20.05
CA HIS A 136 8.93 -11.11 -19.63
C HIS A 136 9.03 -9.80 -20.41
N GLU A 137 8.58 -9.75 -21.66
CA GLU A 137 8.49 -8.52 -22.43
C GLU A 137 7.33 -7.65 -21.95
N ALA A 138 6.19 -8.27 -21.61
CA ALA A 138 4.97 -7.59 -21.22
C ALA A 138 4.93 -7.16 -19.75
N PHE A 139 5.64 -7.83 -18.85
CA PHE A 139 5.56 -7.62 -17.40
C PHE A 139 6.95 -7.52 -16.73
N ASP A 140 6.98 -6.96 -15.53
CA ASP A 140 8.23 -6.80 -14.79
C ASP A 140 8.70 -8.17 -14.27
N GLU A 141 10.02 -8.43 -14.34
CA GLU A 141 10.62 -9.74 -14.03
C GLU A 141 10.19 -10.31 -12.67
N GLU A 142 10.01 -9.45 -11.67
CA GLU A 142 9.61 -9.84 -10.31
C GLU A 142 8.22 -10.47 -10.20
N ILE A 143 7.34 -10.23 -11.18
CA ILE A 143 5.96 -10.71 -11.17
C ILE A 143 5.72 -11.83 -12.19
N VAL A 144 6.75 -12.28 -12.89
CA VAL A 144 6.69 -13.41 -13.82
C VAL A 144 7.31 -14.63 -13.15
N ILE A 145 6.52 -15.69 -12.96
CA ILE A 145 6.97 -16.92 -12.33
C ILE A 145 6.79 -18.07 -13.31
N GLU A 146 7.89 -18.75 -13.62
CA GLU A 146 7.88 -19.99 -14.39
C GLU A 146 7.66 -21.18 -13.45
N LEU A 147 6.72 -22.07 -13.81
CA LEU A 147 6.47 -23.32 -13.08
C LEU A 147 6.38 -24.49 -14.05
N THR A 148 7.02 -25.60 -13.68
CA THR A 148 6.98 -26.84 -14.45
C THR A 148 5.72 -27.66 -14.09
N SER A 149 5.10 -28.30 -15.08
CA SER A 149 3.80 -28.98 -14.97
C SER A 149 3.83 -30.33 -15.70
N ASN A 150 4.87 -31.13 -15.47
CA ASN A 150 5.04 -32.46 -16.08
C ASN A 150 4.17 -33.51 -15.40
N THR A 151 4.04 -33.44 -14.07
CA THR A 151 3.34 -34.45 -13.26
C THR A 151 2.15 -33.86 -12.50
N SER A 152 1.24 -34.71 -12.05
CA SER A 152 0.13 -34.30 -11.17
C SER A 152 0.64 -33.72 -9.84
N ASP A 153 1.72 -34.29 -9.29
CA ASP A 153 2.31 -33.85 -8.03
C ASP A 153 2.92 -32.44 -8.16
N GLU A 154 3.56 -32.15 -9.30
CA GLU A 154 4.00 -30.79 -9.65
C GLU A 154 2.80 -29.83 -9.76
N MET A 155 1.71 -30.24 -10.41
CA MET A 155 0.50 -29.41 -10.48
C MET A 155 -0.07 -29.10 -9.08
N ASP A 156 -0.12 -30.08 -8.18
CA ASP A 156 -0.60 -29.91 -6.81
C ASP A 156 0.30 -29.00 -5.96
N THR A 157 1.61 -29.12 -6.12
CA THR A 157 2.61 -28.29 -5.43
C THR A 157 2.67 -26.88 -6.01
N ASN A 158 2.48 -26.71 -7.33
CA ASN A 158 2.39 -25.40 -7.97
C ASN A 158 1.25 -24.55 -7.38
N VAL A 159 0.13 -25.17 -6.99
CA VAL A 159 -0.95 -24.42 -6.32
C VAL A 159 -0.51 -23.91 -4.94
N ASP A 160 0.45 -24.56 -4.27
CA ASP A 160 1.02 -24.06 -3.01
C ASP A 160 1.99 -22.89 -3.20
N HIS A 161 2.53 -22.68 -4.41
CA HIS A 161 3.29 -21.45 -4.71
C HIS A 161 2.41 -20.20 -4.55
N TYR A 162 1.07 -20.31 -4.63
CA TYR A 162 0.17 -19.24 -4.22
C TYR A 162 0.43 -18.76 -2.80
N ARG A 163 0.87 -19.61 -1.86
CA ARG A 163 1.21 -19.14 -0.50
C ARG A 163 2.47 -18.27 -0.49
N ILE A 164 3.43 -18.57 -1.36
CA ILE A 164 4.65 -17.76 -1.56
C ILE A 164 4.26 -16.44 -2.24
N ILE A 165 3.41 -16.48 -3.25
CA ILE A 165 2.86 -15.33 -3.96
C ILE A 165 1.99 -14.46 -3.05
N ARG A 166 1.10 -15.05 -2.25
CA ARG A 166 0.35 -14.34 -1.22
C ARG A 166 1.29 -13.78 -0.18
N GLY A 167 2.37 -14.47 0.18
CA GLY A 167 3.44 -13.92 1.00
C GLY A 167 4.11 -12.70 0.35
N LEU A 168 4.44 -12.75 -0.94
CA LEU A 168 5.07 -11.66 -1.70
C LEU A 168 4.11 -10.49 -1.96
N TYR A 169 2.83 -10.77 -2.22
CA TYR A 169 1.75 -9.80 -2.36
C TYR A 169 1.41 -9.19 -1.00
N ASP A 170 1.30 -9.98 0.07
CA ASP A 170 1.11 -9.51 1.44
C ASP A 170 2.36 -8.75 1.95
N VAL A 171 3.55 -8.98 1.40
CA VAL A 171 4.78 -8.20 1.67
C VAL A 171 4.82 -6.90 0.84
N LYS A 172 4.45 -6.92 -0.45
CA LYS A 172 4.25 -5.71 -1.28
C LYS A 172 3.08 -4.85 -0.76
N MET A 173 2.06 -5.48 -0.18
CA MET A 173 0.87 -4.87 0.44
C MET A 173 0.98 -4.77 1.97
N ALA A 174 2.08 -5.20 2.58
CA ALA A 174 2.26 -5.04 4.02
C ALA A 174 2.31 -3.54 4.26
N ALA A 175 1.19 -2.99 4.72
CA ALA A 175 1.15 -1.65 5.27
C ALA A 175 2.33 -1.55 6.23
N HIS A 176 3.21 -0.58 6.01
CA HIS A 176 4.38 -0.40 6.87
C HIS A 176 3.89 -0.39 8.32
N LYS A 177 4.33 -1.35 9.13
CA LYS A 177 3.82 -1.48 10.50
C LYS A 177 4.66 -0.61 11.42
N VAL A 178 4.01 0.31 12.12
CA VAL A 178 4.70 1.19 13.09
C VAL A 178 4.05 1.09 14.46
N ASN A 179 4.90 1.00 15.49
CA ASN A 179 4.46 1.12 16.88
C ASN A 179 4.40 2.62 17.24
N PHE A 180 3.21 3.21 17.24
CA PHE A 180 3.03 4.60 17.65
C PHE A 180 3.01 4.72 19.17
N ILE A 181 4.02 5.39 19.71
CA ILE A 181 4.19 5.55 21.16
C ILE A 181 3.45 6.78 21.64
N THR A 182 2.26 6.56 22.19
CA THR A 182 1.42 7.63 22.72
C THR A 182 0.46 7.11 23.79
N GLY A 183 0.23 7.94 24.81
CA GLY A 183 -0.88 7.77 25.76
C GLY A 183 -2.12 8.60 25.40
N ASN A 184 -2.06 9.41 24.33
CA ASN A 184 -3.13 10.34 23.97
C ASN A 184 -4.04 9.76 22.87
N ALA A 185 -5.26 9.38 23.25
CA ALA A 185 -6.25 8.78 22.35
C ALA A 185 -6.66 9.70 21.19
N ASN A 186 -6.65 11.02 21.37
CA ASN A 186 -6.96 11.97 20.30
C ASN A 186 -5.83 12.03 19.26
N LYS A 187 -4.56 12.02 19.71
CA LYS A 187 -3.39 11.91 18.81
C LYS A 187 -3.44 10.62 18.00
N LEU A 188 -3.70 9.49 18.66
CA LEU A 188 -3.82 8.19 17.99
C LEU A 188 -4.92 8.21 16.92
N ARG A 189 -6.08 8.80 17.21
CA ARG A 189 -7.18 8.91 16.26
C ARG A 189 -6.80 9.73 15.03
N GLU A 190 -6.15 10.88 15.23
CA GLU A 190 -5.70 11.72 14.11
C GLU A 190 -4.62 11.02 13.26
N VAL A 191 -3.66 10.34 13.89
CA VAL A 191 -2.60 9.60 13.18
C VAL A 191 -3.19 8.44 12.38
N LYS A 192 -4.07 7.62 12.97
CA LYS A 192 -4.73 6.52 12.25
C LYS A 192 -5.55 7.02 11.07
N ALA A 193 -6.31 8.11 11.24
CA ALA A 193 -7.13 8.68 10.18
C ALA A 193 -6.33 9.18 8.96
N ILE A 194 -5.02 9.45 9.13
CA ILE A 194 -4.15 9.94 8.07
C ILE A 194 -3.30 8.81 7.49
N LEU A 195 -2.83 7.88 8.32
CA LEU A 195 -1.85 6.86 7.92
C LEU A 195 -2.47 5.54 7.44
N GLU A 196 -3.65 5.16 7.93
CA GLU A 196 -4.30 3.91 7.54
C GLU A 196 -5.17 4.09 6.28
N PRO A 197 -5.25 3.08 5.38
CA PRO A 197 -4.70 1.73 5.52
C PRO A 197 -3.24 1.53 5.05
N GLU A 198 -2.58 2.54 4.48
CA GLU A 198 -1.26 2.40 3.86
C GLU A 198 -0.12 2.08 4.86
N ILE A 199 -0.25 2.53 6.10
CA ILE A 199 0.71 2.29 7.19
C ILE A 199 -0.10 1.82 8.41
N GLU A 200 0.14 0.60 8.88
CA GLU A 200 -0.58 0.03 10.03
C GLU A 200 -0.05 0.64 11.33
N VAL A 201 -0.93 1.30 12.09
CA VAL A 201 -0.55 2.00 13.33
C VAL A 201 -0.94 1.18 14.56
N LEU A 202 0.06 0.56 15.18
CA LEU A 202 -0.08 -0.16 16.44
C LEU A 202 0.14 0.79 17.62
N SER A 203 -0.87 0.97 18.47
CA SER A 203 -0.75 1.83 19.64
C SER A 203 0.03 1.14 20.76
N LYS A 204 1.08 1.77 21.28
CA LYS A 204 1.76 1.36 22.51
C LYS A 204 1.88 2.55 23.46
N SER A 205 1.49 2.36 24.72
CA SER A 205 1.70 3.36 25.77
C SER A 205 2.94 2.97 26.55
N ILE A 206 4.03 3.69 26.31
CA ILE A 206 5.30 3.53 27.03
C ILE A 206 5.63 4.87 27.66
N ASP A 207 5.92 4.86 28.96
CA ASP A 207 6.40 6.05 29.65
C ASP A 207 7.87 6.27 29.29
N LEU A 208 8.14 7.37 28.62
CA LEU A 208 9.46 7.75 28.14
C LEU A 208 9.78 9.12 28.73
N GLU A 209 10.90 9.20 29.43
CA GLU A 209 11.38 10.49 29.94
C GLU A 209 11.75 11.42 28.77
N GLU A 210 11.15 12.61 28.80
CA GLU A 210 11.37 13.67 27.83
C GLU A 210 12.57 14.51 28.27
N VAL A 211 13.61 14.55 27.44
CA VAL A 211 14.77 15.42 27.67
C VAL A 211 14.38 16.89 27.47
N GLN A 212 15.23 17.81 27.90
CA GLN A 212 15.09 19.23 27.58
C GLN A 212 15.96 19.57 26.36
N GLY A 213 15.45 20.40 25.47
CA GLY A 213 16.15 20.78 24.25
C GLY A 213 15.22 21.40 23.21
N THR A 214 15.70 21.45 21.98
CA THR A 214 14.88 21.75 20.80
C THR A 214 13.85 20.65 20.58
N LEU A 215 12.79 20.94 19.81
CA LEU A 215 11.75 19.95 19.52
C LEU A 215 12.34 18.72 18.82
N GLU A 216 13.30 18.93 17.93
CA GLU A 216 14.03 17.90 17.21
C GLU A 216 14.83 16.98 18.15
N GLU A 217 15.60 17.55 19.09
CA GLU A 217 16.37 16.77 20.07
C GLU A 217 15.48 15.96 21.00
N VAL A 218 14.35 16.56 21.44
CA VAL A 218 13.35 15.88 22.26
C VAL A 218 12.76 14.68 21.52
N THR A 219 12.29 14.90 20.28
CA THR A 219 11.70 13.83 19.46
C THR A 219 12.71 12.75 19.10
N GLU A 220 13.94 13.13 18.77
CA GLU A 220 14.99 12.18 18.43
C GLU A 220 15.34 11.29 19.62
N SER A 221 15.59 11.87 20.80
CA SER A 221 15.88 11.14 22.03
C SER A 221 14.74 10.18 22.39
N LYS A 222 13.50 10.67 22.34
CA LYS A 222 12.29 9.88 22.59
C LYS A 222 12.15 8.72 21.62
N CYS A 223 12.44 8.94 20.33
CA CYS A 223 12.36 7.92 19.29
C CYS A 223 13.41 6.81 19.49
N ARG A 224 14.66 7.18 19.81
CA ARG A 224 15.72 6.19 20.09
C ARG A 224 15.36 5.32 21.29
N ARG A 225 14.94 5.92 22.40
CA ARG A 225 14.52 5.18 23.60
C ARG A 225 13.33 4.28 23.34
N ALA A 226 12.35 4.74 22.56
CA ALA A 226 11.22 3.93 22.12
C ALA A 226 11.70 2.70 21.34
N ALA A 227 12.62 2.88 20.38
CA ALA A 227 13.14 1.82 19.55
C ALA A 227 13.86 0.74 20.39
N ASP A 228 14.68 1.16 21.35
CA ASP A 228 15.41 0.25 22.26
C ASP A 228 14.47 -0.63 23.10
N LEU A 229 13.33 -0.08 23.54
CA LEU A 229 12.34 -0.81 24.33
C LEU A 229 11.44 -1.70 23.48
N VAL A 230 11.00 -1.21 22.32
CA VAL A 230 10.07 -1.93 21.43
C VAL A 230 10.78 -3.00 20.60
N LYS A 231 12.07 -2.81 20.31
CA LYS A 231 12.88 -3.69 19.45
C LYS A 231 12.27 -3.89 18.05
N GLY A 232 11.86 -2.79 17.44
CA GLY A 232 11.27 -2.78 16.10
C GLY A 232 10.84 -1.38 15.68
N PRO A 233 10.08 -1.26 14.57
CA PRO A 233 9.69 0.04 14.03
C PRO A 233 8.85 0.84 15.01
N VAL A 234 9.30 2.05 15.33
CA VAL A 234 8.61 2.96 16.23
C VAL A 234 8.32 4.28 15.55
N LEU A 235 7.20 4.87 15.95
CA LEU A 235 6.81 6.22 15.61
C LEU A 235 6.54 6.97 16.91
N VAL A 236 7.14 8.14 17.09
CA VAL A 236 6.87 9.03 18.21
C VAL A 236 6.48 10.40 17.69
N GLU A 237 5.81 11.20 18.50
CA GLU A 237 5.37 12.55 18.14
C GLU A 237 5.55 13.51 19.31
N ASP A 238 6.16 14.66 19.04
CA ASP A 238 6.12 15.82 19.92
C ASP A 238 5.54 17.04 19.22
N THR A 239 4.92 17.90 20.01
CA THR A 239 4.22 19.08 19.54
C THR A 239 4.71 20.29 20.31
N ALA A 240 5.01 21.37 19.59
CA ALA A 240 5.36 22.66 20.16
C ALA A 240 4.36 23.73 19.75
N LEU A 241 4.20 24.72 20.64
CA LEU A 241 3.53 25.97 20.34
C LEU A 241 4.51 27.11 20.56
N CYS A 242 4.96 27.71 19.47
CA CYS A 242 6.09 28.63 19.44
C CYS A 242 5.59 30.08 19.29
N TYR A 243 5.74 30.92 20.32
CA TYR A 243 5.37 32.33 20.20
C TYR A 243 6.55 33.12 19.66
N ASN A 244 6.34 33.88 18.58
CA ASN A 244 7.43 34.63 17.95
C ASN A 244 7.98 35.70 18.90
N ALA A 245 7.10 36.39 19.62
CA ALA A 245 7.45 37.38 20.64
C ALA A 245 8.30 36.81 21.79
N LEU A 246 8.23 35.51 22.07
CA LEU A 246 9.00 34.83 23.10
C LEU A 246 10.12 33.97 22.52
N SER A 247 10.60 34.28 21.31
CA SER A 247 11.67 33.54 20.62
C SER A 247 11.39 32.04 20.53
N GLY A 248 10.13 31.66 20.30
CA GLY A 248 9.69 30.28 20.15
C GLY A 248 9.24 29.58 21.44
N LEU A 249 9.32 30.22 22.60
CA LEU A 249 8.72 29.69 23.83
C LEU A 249 7.18 29.85 23.81
N PRO A 250 6.41 29.00 24.51
CA PRO A 250 6.84 27.87 25.36
C PRO A 250 7.39 26.67 24.59
N GLY A 251 7.20 26.59 23.26
CA GLY A 251 7.83 25.58 22.42
C GLY A 251 7.45 24.16 22.83
N ALA A 252 8.44 23.26 22.91
CA ALA A 252 8.25 21.87 23.33
C ALA A 252 7.67 21.72 24.76
N TYR A 253 7.75 22.77 25.58
CA TYR A 253 7.27 22.77 26.96
C TYR A 253 5.77 23.09 27.09
N ILE A 254 5.06 23.28 25.97
CA ILE A 254 3.65 23.71 25.95
C ILE A 254 2.72 22.87 26.82
N LYS A 255 2.97 21.56 26.96
CA LYS A 255 2.20 20.68 27.86
C LYS A 255 2.19 21.20 29.29
N TRP A 256 3.36 21.56 29.82
CA TRP A 256 3.53 22.03 31.19
C TRP A 256 2.88 23.40 31.39
N PHE A 257 3.05 24.31 30.43
CA PHE A 257 2.36 25.60 30.46
C PHE A 257 0.84 25.43 30.43
N MET A 258 0.31 24.60 29.52
CA MET A 258 -1.12 24.35 29.44
C MET A 258 -1.68 23.75 30.75
N THR A 259 -0.97 22.80 31.37
CA THR A 259 -1.36 22.20 32.65
C THR A 259 -1.33 23.22 33.80
N SER A 260 -0.32 24.09 33.85
CA SER A 260 -0.13 24.99 34.99
C SER A 260 -0.93 26.28 34.90
N ILE A 261 -1.05 26.89 33.71
CA ILE A 261 -1.63 28.23 33.55
C ILE A 261 -2.87 28.25 32.64
N GLY A 262 -3.18 27.15 31.96
CA GLY A 262 -4.37 27.01 31.12
C GLY A 262 -4.45 28.00 29.95
N HIS A 263 -5.59 28.01 29.24
CA HIS A 263 -5.80 28.87 28.06
C HIS A 263 -5.64 30.36 28.36
N GLN A 264 -6.16 30.81 29.50
CA GLN A 264 -6.05 32.21 29.91
C GLN A 264 -4.60 32.59 30.22
N GLY A 265 -3.87 31.73 30.91
CA GLY A 265 -2.45 31.94 31.18
C GLY A 265 -1.62 32.01 29.92
N LEU A 266 -1.86 31.12 28.95
CA LEU A 266 -1.20 31.14 27.65
C LEU A 266 -1.40 32.48 26.92
N ASN A 267 -2.62 33.05 26.95
CA ASN A 267 -2.87 34.40 26.44
C ASN A 267 -2.13 35.48 27.23
N ASN A 268 -2.14 35.37 28.56
CA ASN A 268 -1.50 36.35 29.45
C ASN A 268 0.02 36.43 29.26
N LEU A 269 0.69 35.33 28.86
CA LEU A 269 2.12 35.34 28.52
C LEU A 269 2.46 36.37 27.44
N LEU A 270 1.52 36.64 26.53
CA LEU A 270 1.71 37.60 25.46
C LEU A 270 1.17 38.99 25.78
N ALA A 271 0.58 39.24 26.95
CA ALA A 271 -0.12 40.49 27.26
C ALA A 271 0.72 41.76 27.01
N ALA A 272 2.03 41.71 27.33
CA ALA A 272 2.96 42.82 27.14
C ALA A 272 3.49 43.00 25.69
N TYR A 273 3.19 42.06 24.79
CA TYR A 273 3.72 42.03 23.43
C TYR A 273 2.64 42.39 22.42
N THR A 274 2.94 43.29 21.48
CA THR A 274 2.03 43.59 20.37
C THR A 274 1.96 42.44 19.37
N ASP A 275 3.08 41.73 19.18
CA ASP A 275 3.14 40.56 18.32
C ASP A 275 2.47 39.36 19.00
N LYS A 276 1.41 38.86 18.36
CA LYS A 276 0.68 37.65 18.75
C LYS A 276 0.90 36.49 17.80
N SER A 277 1.80 36.64 16.84
CA SER A 277 2.09 35.57 15.89
C SER A 277 2.77 34.40 16.59
N ALA A 278 2.37 33.21 16.17
CA ALA A 278 2.85 31.96 16.71
C ALA A 278 2.89 30.90 15.63
N GLU A 279 3.60 29.82 15.90
CA GLU A 279 3.65 28.65 15.04
C GLU A 279 3.34 27.39 15.84
N ALA A 280 2.40 26.60 15.32
CA ALA A 280 2.21 25.24 15.78
C ALA A 280 3.20 24.34 15.03
N VAL A 281 3.97 23.52 15.75
CA VAL A 281 4.98 22.63 15.17
C VAL A 281 4.74 21.21 15.64
N CYS A 282 4.72 20.25 14.72
CA CYS A 282 4.66 18.83 15.00
C CYS A 282 5.91 18.19 14.42
N THR A 283 6.63 17.41 15.22
CA THR A 283 7.74 16.57 14.75
C THR A 283 7.39 15.12 15.04
N PHE A 284 7.35 14.30 13.99
CA PHE A 284 7.35 12.85 14.11
C PHE A 284 8.77 12.32 14.01
N GLY A 285 9.12 11.38 14.89
CA GLY A 285 10.36 10.61 14.79
C GLY A 285 10.05 9.15 14.45
N TYR A 286 10.60 8.68 13.34
CA TYR A 286 10.57 7.27 12.94
C TYR A 286 11.93 6.62 13.15
N CYS A 287 11.94 5.38 13.64
CA CYS A 287 13.13 4.54 13.72
C CYS A 287 12.75 3.09 13.42
N ALA A 288 13.52 2.42 12.55
CA ALA A 288 13.25 1.04 12.15
C ALA A 288 13.57 0.03 13.27
N GLY A 289 14.47 0.37 14.20
CA GLY A 289 14.83 -0.48 15.33
C GLY A 289 16.06 0.03 16.12
N PRO A 290 16.47 -0.70 17.17
CA PRO A 290 17.65 -0.34 17.96
C PRO A 290 18.90 -0.18 17.08
N GLY A 291 19.64 0.91 17.26
CA GLY A 291 20.85 1.21 16.49
C GLY A 291 20.62 1.86 15.11
N GLU A 292 19.37 1.90 14.63
CA GLU A 292 19.03 2.56 13.37
C GLU A 292 18.93 4.08 13.52
N LYS A 293 19.11 4.78 12.39
CA LYS A 293 19.01 6.24 12.34
C LYS A 293 17.56 6.68 12.56
N VAL A 294 17.38 7.68 13.43
CA VAL A 294 16.09 8.37 13.55
C VAL A 294 15.88 9.31 12.38
N ILE A 295 14.69 9.26 11.79
CA ILE A 295 14.25 10.13 10.71
C ILE A 295 13.15 11.04 11.25
N LEU A 296 13.33 12.35 11.08
CA LEU A 296 12.41 13.36 11.57
C LEU A 296 11.53 13.91 10.44
N PHE A 297 10.23 13.96 10.69
CA PHE A 297 9.24 14.57 9.80
C PHE A 297 8.57 15.73 10.52
N GLN A 298 8.84 16.96 10.07
CA GLN A 298 8.33 18.15 10.74
C GLN A 298 7.30 18.90 9.89
N GLY A 299 6.17 19.21 10.50
CA GLY A 299 5.15 20.10 9.94
C GLY A 299 5.01 21.35 10.81
N ARG A 300 4.87 22.49 10.15
CA ARG A 300 4.73 23.81 10.76
C ARG A 300 3.48 24.48 10.24
N CYS A 301 2.74 25.16 11.11
CA CYS A 301 1.53 25.89 10.77
C CYS A 301 1.59 27.27 11.43
N PRO A 302 1.79 28.35 10.66
CA PRO A 302 1.80 29.71 11.20
C PRO A 302 0.38 30.14 11.56
N GLY A 303 0.24 30.93 12.62
CA GLY A 303 -1.04 31.42 13.11
C GLY A 303 -0.85 32.53 14.13
N LYS A 304 -1.87 32.73 14.98
CA LYS A 304 -1.84 33.76 16.03
C LYS A 304 -2.46 33.24 17.32
N ILE A 305 -2.02 33.78 18.44
CA ILE A 305 -2.63 33.52 19.75
C ILE A 305 -3.76 34.49 20.00
N VAL A 306 -4.91 33.94 20.37
CA VAL A 306 -6.16 34.67 20.58
C VAL A 306 -6.84 34.22 21.87
N PRO A 307 -7.76 35.05 22.43
CA PRO A 307 -8.63 34.60 23.51
C PRO A 307 -9.36 33.30 23.15
N PRO A 308 -9.55 32.37 24.10
CA PRO A 308 -10.03 31.04 23.80
C PRO A 308 -11.43 31.04 23.16
N ARG A 309 -11.59 30.30 22.06
CA ARG A 309 -12.88 30.05 21.40
C ARG A 309 -13.02 28.56 21.05
N GLY A 310 -14.26 28.10 20.88
CA GLY A 310 -14.57 26.69 20.63
C GLY A 310 -14.44 25.80 21.87
N PRO A 311 -14.63 24.47 21.72
CA PRO A 311 -14.56 23.51 22.82
C PRO A 311 -13.13 23.38 23.39
N PRO A 312 -12.95 23.41 24.72
CA PRO A 312 -11.63 23.39 25.37
C PRO A 312 -11.03 21.97 25.50
N ASP A 313 -11.56 20.98 24.77
CA ASP A 313 -11.34 19.55 25.03
C ASP A 313 -9.96 19.04 24.59
N PHE A 314 -9.21 19.82 23.81
CA PHE A 314 -7.94 19.39 23.23
C PHE A 314 -6.82 20.43 23.35
N GLY A 315 -6.03 20.31 24.41
CA GLY A 315 -4.80 21.07 24.59
C GLY A 315 -5.00 22.58 24.45
N TRP A 316 -4.21 23.20 23.59
CA TRP A 316 -4.19 24.65 23.37
C TRP A 316 -4.94 25.08 22.10
N ASP A 317 -5.67 24.18 21.43
CA ASP A 317 -6.35 24.45 20.16
C ASP A 317 -7.29 25.67 20.24
N ALA A 318 -7.94 25.88 21.38
CA ALA A 318 -8.86 26.99 21.60
C ALA A 318 -8.18 28.37 21.53
N VAL A 319 -6.86 28.45 21.71
CA VAL A 319 -6.12 29.73 21.71
C VAL A 319 -5.27 29.95 20.47
N PHE A 320 -5.21 28.98 19.54
CA PHE A 320 -4.43 29.10 18.31
C PHE A 320 -5.35 29.29 17.11
N GLU A 321 -5.26 30.46 16.48
CA GLU A 321 -6.04 30.85 15.31
C GLU A 321 -5.26 30.64 14.02
N TYR A 322 -5.92 30.01 13.05
CA TYR A 322 -5.52 29.91 11.66
C TYR A 322 -6.65 30.48 10.78
N GLU A 323 -6.34 31.52 9.99
CA GLU A 323 -7.27 32.13 9.03
C GLU A 323 -8.66 32.48 9.62
N GLY A 324 -8.68 33.06 10.83
CA GLY A 324 -9.90 33.57 11.48
C GLY A 324 -10.67 32.54 12.32
N GLN A 325 -10.28 31.27 12.33
CA GLN A 325 -10.84 30.25 13.20
C GLN A 325 -9.78 29.65 14.12
N THR A 326 -10.13 29.41 15.37
CA THR A 326 -9.29 28.61 16.26
C THR A 326 -9.32 27.15 15.84
N PHE A 327 -8.27 26.39 16.12
CA PHE A 327 -8.28 24.95 15.85
C PHE A 327 -9.42 24.21 16.56
N ALA A 328 -9.90 24.72 17.69
CA ALA A 328 -11.05 24.16 18.40
C ALA A 328 -12.38 24.42 17.68
N GLU A 329 -12.49 25.51 16.91
CA GLU A 329 -13.69 25.82 16.10
C GLU A 329 -13.77 25.01 14.80
N MET A 330 -12.66 24.40 14.36
CA MET A 330 -12.58 23.67 13.10
C MET A 330 -13.13 22.25 13.21
N ASP A 331 -13.74 21.78 12.11
CA ASP A 331 -13.97 20.35 11.92
C ASP A 331 -12.62 19.60 11.87
N LYS A 332 -12.60 18.38 12.41
CA LYS A 332 -11.39 17.57 12.54
C LYS A 332 -10.78 17.23 11.18
N ALA A 333 -11.59 16.92 10.17
CA ALA A 333 -11.09 16.58 8.84
C ALA A 333 -10.46 17.80 8.15
N GLU A 334 -11.08 18.98 8.29
CA GLU A 334 -10.54 20.23 7.74
C GLU A 334 -9.26 20.66 8.47
N LYS A 335 -9.23 20.56 9.81
CA LYS A 335 -8.02 20.80 10.60
C LYS A 335 -6.87 19.89 10.15
N ASN A 336 -7.14 18.59 9.92
CA ASN A 336 -6.11 17.64 9.51
C ASN A 336 -5.43 18.04 8.19
N LYS A 337 -6.14 18.66 7.24
CA LYS A 337 -5.55 19.11 5.96
C LYS A 337 -4.55 20.26 6.12
N ILE A 338 -4.78 21.15 7.09
CA ILE A 338 -3.98 22.39 7.23
C ILE A 338 -3.03 22.37 8.42
N SER A 339 -3.25 21.48 9.39
CA SER A 339 -2.51 21.46 10.65
C SER A 339 -1.04 21.07 10.48
N HIS A 340 -0.24 21.53 11.44
CA HIS A 340 1.14 21.12 11.65
C HIS A 340 1.31 19.58 11.69
N ARG A 341 0.39 18.85 12.35
CA ARG A 341 0.40 17.37 12.38
C ARG A 341 0.15 16.76 11.01
N GLY A 342 -0.89 17.22 10.30
CA GLY A 342 -1.18 16.72 8.95
C GLY A 342 -0.04 16.94 7.96
N ARG A 343 0.59 18.13 8.01
CA ARG A 343 1.78 18.45 7.22
C ARG A 343 2.97 17.54 7.55
N ALA A 344 3.16 17.19 8.82
CA ALA A 344 4.23 16.28 9.24
C ALA A 344 3.97 14.84 8.75
N LEU A 345 2.74 14.36 8.88
CA LEU A 345 2.33 13.03 8.44
C LEU A 345 2.36 12.88 6.91
N ALA A 346 2.02 13.93 6.16
CA ALA A 346 2.16 13.91 4.70
C ALA A 346 3.62 13.69 4.26
N LYS A 347 4.59 14.28 4.96
CA LYS A 347 6.02 14.04 4.71
C LYS A 347 6.43 12.60 5.06
N LEU A 348 5.91 12.06 6.16
CA LEU A 348 6.13 10.67 6.54
C LEU A 348 5.57 9.71 5.50
N GLN A 349 4.35 9.94 5.01
CA GLN A 349 3.74 9.11 3.95
C GLN A 349 4.53 9.17 2.64
N ALA A 350 4.98 10.36 2.23
CA ALA A 350 5.82 10.49 1.04
C ALA A 350 7.12 9.69 1.21
N TRP A 351 7.78 9.80 2.37
CA TRP A 351 9.00 9.05 2.63
C TRP A 351 8.78 7.54 2.58
N PHE A 352 7.72 7.00 3.21
CA PHE A 352 7.42 5.57 3.15
C PHE A 352 7.08 5.05 1.74
N LYS A 353 6.51 5.91 0.87
CA LYS A 353 6.29 5.59 -0.54
C LYS A 353 7.59 5.50 -1.33
N ASP A 354 8.58 6.33 -1.02
CA ASP A 354 9.89 6.32 -1.66
C ASP A 354 10.80 5.17 -1.17
N GLN A 355 10.41 4.47 -0.10
CA GLN A 355 11.12 3.28 0.40
C GLN A 355 10.59 1.94 -0.18
N GLN A 356 9.58 2.00 -1.05
CA GLN A 356 9.07 0.88 -1.84
C GLN A 356 9.68 0.92 -3.23
#